data_AF-A0A7V8C002-F1
#
_entry.id   AF-A0A7V8C002-F1
#
_cell.length_a   1.000
_cell.length_b   1.000
_cell.length_c   1.000
_cell.angle_alpha   90.00
_cell.angle_beta   90.00
_cell.angle_gamma   90.00
#
_symmetry.space_group_name_H-M   'P 1'
#
loop_
_entity.id
_entity.type
_entity.pdbx_description
1 polymer ?
#
loop_
_entity_poly.entity_id
_entity_poly.type
_entity_poly.pdbx_seq_one_letter_code
_entity_poly.pdbx_strand_id
1 'polypeptide(L)'
;CELAPKWAREAAPEIVGASSHGPVALVFGNETAGLSNEEVALCRLPVMIPANPGYSSLNLAAAVQVMCYELRLAALDPGAPPAPENPPANAEEIRHFYAHLEAAVMQSGFLDPAHPKRLMPRLRRLFDRISLERDEVSLLRGMLKAFMKPGNKVD
;
A
#
# COMPACT_ATOMS: atom_id res chain seq x y z
N CYS A 1 -10.66 -37.68 -14.97
CA CYS A 1 -10.26 -36.26 -15.13
C CYS A 1 -10.05 -35.68 -13.75
N GLU A 2 -8.80 -35.59 -13.28
CA GLU A 2 -8.51 -34.76 -12.10
C GLU A 2 -8.59 -33.30 -12.56
N LEU A 3 -9.52 -32.54 -12.00
CA LEU A 3 -9.59 -31.10 -12.19
C LEU A 3 -8.42 -30.49 -11.44
N ALA A 4 -7.55 -29.76 -12.16
CA ALA A 4 -6.45 -29.05 -11.52
C ALA A 4 -7.02 -28.00 -10.54
N PRO A 5 -6.49 -27.92 -9.31
CA PRO A 5 -6.95 -26.92 -8.35
C PRO A 5 -6.64 -25.50 -8.83
N LYS A 6 -7.52 -24.56 -8.51
CA LYS A 6 -7.29 -23.12 -8.70
C LYS A 6 -6.82 -22.46 -7.42
N TRP A 7 -6.08 -21.36 -7.54
CA TRP A 7 -5.78 -20.53 -6.37
C TRP A 7 -7.04 -19.82 -5.89
N ALA A 8 -7.17 -19.64 -4.57
CA ALA A 8 -8.34 -19.00 -3.93
C ALA A 8 -8.76 -17.69 -4.60
N ARG A 9 -7.80 -16.81 -4.90
CA ARG A 9 -8.04 -15.54 -5.58
C ARG A 9 -8.59 -15.70 -7.00
N GLU A 10 -8.09 -16.68 -7.76
CA GLU A 10 -8.52 -16.95 -9.14
C GLU A 10 -9.89 -17.60 -9.17
N ALA A 11 -10.21 -18.43 -8.18
CA ALA A 11 -11.49 -19.10 -8.05
C ALA A 11 -12.62 -18.16 -7.56
N ALA A 12 -12.29 -17.13 -6.77
CA ALA A 12 -13.29 -16.28 -6.12
C ALA A 12 -14.30 -15.62 -7.08
N PRO A 13 -13.90 -14.99 -8.21
CA PRO A 13 -14.85 -14.40 -9.16
C PRO A 13 -15.80 -15.43 -9.79
N GLU A 14 -15.32 -16.65 -10.06
CA GLU A 14 -16.13 -17.74 -10.60
C GLU A 14 -17.15 -18.24 -9.58
N ILE A 15 -16.74 -18.40 -8.32
CA ILE A 15 -17.62 -18.81 -7.21
C ILE A 15 -18.72 -17.75 -6.98
N VAL A 16 -18.35 -16.47 -6.94
CA VAL A 16 -19.30 -15.35 -6.82
C VAL A 16 -20.25 -15.32 -8.03
N GLY A 17 -19.74 -15.47 -9.24
CA GLY A 17 -20.56 -15.54 -10.46
C GLY A 17 -21.55 -16.70 -10.45
N ALA A 18 -21.12 -17.88 -9.98
CA ALA A 18 -21.99 -19.05 -9.87
C ALA A 18 -23.16 -18.83 -8.88
N SER A 19 -22.96 -18.03 -7.82
CA SER A 19 -24.00 -17.74 -6.83
C SER A 19 -25.23 -17.02 -7.41
N SER A 20 -25.09 -16.36 -8.56
CA SER A 20 -26.22 -15.75 -9.28
C SER A 20 -27.16 -16.77 -9.96
N HIS A 21 -26.68 -18.01 -10.16
CA HIS A 21 -27.43 -19.09 -10.82
C HIS A 21 -27.98 -20.13 -9.83
N GLY A 22 -27.65 -20.02 -8.54
CA GLY A 22 -28.16 -20.91 -7.50
C GLY A 22 -27.24 -20.98 -6.27
N PRO A 23 -27.62 -21.77 -5.24
CA PRO A 23 -26.82 -21.95 -4.04
C PRO A 23 -25.43 -22.52 -4.35
N VAL A 24 -24.39 -21.95 -3.75
CA VAL A 24 -23.00 -22.42 -3.82
C VAL A 24 -22.56 -22.85 -2.44
N ALA A 25 -22.00 -24.05 -2.34
CA ALA A 25 -21.43 -24.58 -1.10
C ALA A 25 -19.90 -24.56 -1.15
N LEU A 26 -19.29 -24.00 -0.12
CA LEU A 26 -17.86 -24.20 0.16
C LEU A 26 -17.73 -25.34 1.16
N VAL A 27 -16.99 -26.38 0.78
CA VAL A 27 -16.76 -27.56 1.61
C VAL A 27 -15.33 -27.49 2.14
N PHE A 28 -15.20 -27.59 3.46
CA PHE A 28 -13.91 -27.62 4.15
C PHE A 28 -13.77 -28.94 4.89
N GLY A 29 -12.56 -29.49 4.87
CA GLY A 29 -12.24 -30.75 5.53
C GLY A 29 -11.95 -30.61 7.01
N ASN A 30 -11.75 -31.77 7.67
CA ASN A 30 -11.33 -31.83 9.06
C ASN A 30 -9.92 -31.21 9.23
N GLU A 31 -9.66 -30.52 10.34
CA GLU A 31 -8.35 -29.93 10.68
C GLU A 31 -7.19 -30.94 10.63
N THR A 32 -7.43 -32.21 10.96
CA THR A 32 -6.35 -33.21 11.03
C THR A 32 -6.06 -33.88 9.68
N ALA A 33 -7.09 -34.15 8.88
CA ALA A 33 -6.98 -35.00 7.68
C ALA A 33 -7.41 -34.31 6.38
N GLY A 34 -7.98 -33.11 6.45
CA GLY A 34 -8.56 -32.43 5.30
C GLY A 34 -9.80 -33.15 4.77
N LEU A 35 -10.03 -33.01 3.47
CA LEU A 35 -11.04 -33.76 2.72
C LEU A 35 -10.38 -34.99 2.10
N SER A 36 -11.09 -36.10 2.11
CA SER A 36 -10.71 -37.29 1.34
C SER A 36 -10.82 -37.03 -0.16
N ASN A 37 -10.09 -37.82 -0.95
CA ASN A 37 -10.16 -37.73 -2.41
C ASN A 37 -11.59 -37.98 -2.95
N GLU A 38 -12.38 -38.81 -2.26
CA GLU A 38 -13.78 -39.07 -2.59
C GLU A 38 -14.65 -37.83 -2.36
N GLU A 39 -14.46 -37.11 -1.25
CA GLU A 39 -15.16 -35.86 -0.97
C GLU A 39 -14.76 -34.74 -1.95
N VAL A 40 -13.46 -34.64 -2.28
CA VAL A 40 -12.97 -33.68 -3.29
C VAL A 40 -13.56 -33.99 -4.67
N ALA A 41 -13.72 -35.27 -5.03
CA ALA A 41 -14.32 -35.67 -6.31
C ALA A 41 -15.80 -35.29 -6.46
N LEU A 42 -16.52 -35.05 -5.35
CA LEU A 42 -17.88 -34.51 -5.36
C LEU A 42 -17.92 -33.00 -5.64
N CYS A 43 -16.79 -32.31 -5.48
CA CYS A 43 -16.69 -30.87 -5.68
C CYS A 43 -16.37 -30.54 -7.14
N ARG A 44 -17.03 -29.52 -7.68
CA ARG A 44 -16.80 -29.06 -9.07
C ARG A 44 -15.53 -28.25 -9.24
N LEU A 45 -15.06 -27.61 -8.18
CA LEU A 45 -13.94 -26.68 -8.22
C LEU A 45 -13.05 -26.89 -6.98
N PRO A 46 -11.95 -27.64 -7.11
CA PRO A 46 -10.96 -27.70 -6.05
C PRO A 46 -10.20 -26.37 -5.97
N VAL A 47 -10.07 -25.85 -4.75
CA VAL A 47 -9.44 -24.55 -4.47
C VAL A 47 -8.32 -24.72 -3.45
N MET A 48 -7.19 -24.07 -3.70
CA MET A 48 -6.05 -24.04 -2.78
C MET A 48 -5.74 -22.60 -2.33
N ILE A 49 -5.42 -22.45 -1.05
CA ILE A 49 -4.85 -21.21 -0.51
C ILE A 49 -3.33 -21.33 -0.62
N PRO A 50 -2.63 -20.40 -1.31
CA PRO A 50 -1.17 -20.38 -1.32
C PRO A 50 -0.63 -20.30 0.11
N ALA A 51 0.15 -21.30 0.49
CA ALA A 51 0.70 -21.45 1.83
C ALA A 51 2.19 -21.81 1.73
N ASN A 52 2.88 -21.84 2.88
CA ASN A 52 4.27 -22.29 2.92
C ASN A 52 4.37 -23.75 2.46
N PRO A 53 5.18 -24.10 1.45
CA PRO A 53 5.33 -25.49 1.00
C PRO A 53 5.83 -26.45 2.09
N GLY A 54 6.60 -25.95 3.07
CA GLY A 54 7.07 -26.74 4.21
C GLY A 54 6.05 -26.90 5.34
N TYR A 55 4.94 -26.14 5.31
CA TYR A 55 3.84 -26.21 6.26
C TYR A 55 2.58 -25.58 5.62
N SER A 56 1.91 -26.36 4.78
CA SER A 56 0.81 -25.87 3.93
C SER A 56 -0.57 -26.01 4.58
N SER A 57 -0.66 -26.70 5.72
CA SER A 57 -1.91 -26.90 6.44
C SER A 57 -2.27 -25.64 7.24
N LEU A 58 -3.34 -24.97 6.84
CA LEU A 58 -3.93 -23.89 7.61
C LEU A 58 -4.89 -24.48 8.65
N ASN A 59 -5.00 -23.81 9.79
CA ASN A 59 -6.13 -24.04 10.69
C ASN A 59 -7.46 -23.81 9.94
N LEU A 60 -8.49 -24.60 10.25
CA LEU A 60 -9.79 -24.54 9.55
C LEU A 60 -10.40 -23.14 9.57
N ALA A 61 -10.40 -22.46 10.72
CA ALA A 61 -10.94 -21.12 10.84
C ALA A 61 -10.16 -20.11 9.97
N ALA A 62 -8.83 -20.27 9.87
CA ALA A 62 -8.00 -19.43 8.99
C ALA A 62 -8.30 -19.68 7.51
N ALA A 63 -8.47 -20.94 7.09
CA ALA A 63 -8.84 -21.27 5.72
C ALA A 63 -10.21 -20.70 5.34
N VAL A 64 -11.21 -20.84 6.23
CA VAL A 64 -12.54 -20.24 6.05
C VAL A 64 -12.44 -18.72 5.95
N GLN A 65 -11.69 -18.09 6.85
CA GLN A 65 -11.54 -16.63 6.88
C GLN A 65 -10.92 -16.08 5.58
N VAL A 66 -9.89 -16.74 5.06
CA VAL A 66 -9.25 -16.36 3.78
C VAL A 66 -10.22 -16.50 2.61
N MET A 67 -10.96 -17.61 2.55
CA MET A 67 -11.96 -17.80 1.49
C MET A 67 -13.06 -16.76 1.55
N CYS A 68 -13.61 -16.48 2.73
CA CYS A 68 -14.61 -15.42 2.91
C CYS A 68 -14.08 -14.05 2.50
N TYR A 69 -12.80 -13.76 2.78
CA TYR A 69 -12.16 -12.51 2.40
C TYR A 69 -12.00 -12.38 0.87
N GLU A 70 -11.46 -13.39 0.20
CA GLU A 70 -11.31 -13.38 -1.27
C GLU A 70 -12.69 -13.31 -1.98
N LEU A 71 -13.70 -14.01 -1.47
CA LEU A 71 -15.07 -13.88 -1.97
C LEU A 71 -15.65 -12.50 -1.75
N ARG A 72 -15.38 -11.87 -0.61
CA ARG A 72 -15.82 -10.49 -0.34
C ARG A 72 -15.18 -9.52 -1.32
N LEU A 73 -13.88 -9.63 -1.58
CA LEU A 73 -13.18 -8.79 -2.56
C LEU A 73 -13.73 -8.99 -3.98
N ALA A 74 -14.06 -10.23 -4.35
CA ALA A 74 -14.63 -10.54 -5.66
C ALA A 74 -16.09 -10.05 -5.79
N ALA A 75 -16.87 -10.08 -4.71
CA ALA A 75 -18.28 -9.66 -4.72
C ALA A 75 -18.46 -8.15 -4.57
N LEU A 76 -17.57 -7.51 -3.80
CA LEU A 76 -17.59 -6.09 -3.52
C LEU A 76 -16.18 -5.59 -3.82
N ASP A 77 -16.01 -4.83 -4.91
CA ASP A 77 -14.85 -3.98 -5.03
C ASP A 77 -14.90 -3.01 -3.82
N PRO A 78 -14.02 -3.15 -2.82
CA PRO A 78 -14.08 -2.32 -1.62
C PRO A 78 -13.78 -0.85 -1.93
N GLY A 79 -13.40 -0.52 -3.18
CA GLY A 79 -12.97 0.79 -3.58
C GLY A 79 -11.61 1.14 -2.97
N ALA A 80 -11.22 2.40 -3.11
CA ALA A 80 -10.02 2.89 -2.44
C ALA A 80 -10.23 2.93 -0.92
N PRO A 81 -9.20 2.59 -0.13
CA PRO A 81 -9.24 2.83 1.32
C PRO A 81 -9.47 4.33 1.60
N PRO A 82 -9.89 4.69 2.83
CA PRO A 82 -10.01 6.08 3.24
C PRO A 82 -8.75 6.87 2.91
N ALA A 83 -8.93 8.08 2.39
CA ALA A 83 -7.79 8.95 2.10
C ALA A 83 -7.00 9.23 3.39
N PRO A 84 -5.66 9.30 3.31
CA PRO A 84 -4.85 9.70 4.45
C PRO A 84 -5.26 11.11 4.91
N GLU A 85 -5.22 11.35 6.22
CA GLU A 85 -5.54 12.65 6.82
C GLU A 85 -4.67 13.77 6.21
N ASN A 86 -3.40 13.46 5.95
CA ASN A 86 -2.45 14.36 5.30
C ASN A 86 -2.04 13.82 3.92
N PRO A 87 -2.62 14.34 2.83
CA PRO A 87 -2.21 13.91 1.51
C PRO A 87 -0.79 14.40 1.18
N PRO A 88 -0.07 13.68 0.31
CA PRO A 88 1.19 14.15 -0.24
C PRO A 88 1.06 15.55 -0.84
N ALA A 89 2.09 16.36 -0.66
CA ALA A 89 2.18 17.65 -1.31
C ALA A 89 2.23 17.48 -2.83
N ASN A 90 1.49 18.33 -3.54
CA ASN A 90 1.47 18.32 -4.99
C ASN A 90 2.78 18.89 -5.55
N ALA A 91 3.02 18.68 -6.84
CA ALA A 91 4.25 19.11 -7.49
C ALA A 91 4.49 20.64 -7.42
N GLU A 92 3.44 21.45 -7.33
CA GLU A 92 3.56 22.90 -7.19
C GLU A 92 3.98 23.32 -5.79
N GLU A 93 3.40 22.72 -4.75
CA GLU A 93 3.78 22.92 -3.35
C GLU A 93 5.25 22.56 -3.12
N ILE A 94 5.69 21.43 -3.66
CA ILE A 94 7.09 20.99 -3.62
C ILE A 94 8.01 21.95 -4.37
N ARG A 95 7.62 22.44 -5.55
CA ARG A 95 8.39 23.46 -6.29
C ARG A 95 8.54 24.75 -5.50
N HIS A 96 7.46 25.23 -4.88
CA HIS A 96 7.49 26.43 -4.04
C HIS A 96 8.34 26.24 -2.79
N PHE A 97 8.31 25.04 -2.19
CA PHE A 97 9.23 24.69 -1.12
C PHE A 97 10.69 24.77 -1.56
N TYR A 98 11.05 24.14 -2.68
CA TYR A 98 12.43 24.16 -3.19
C TYR A 98 12.92 25.56 -3.55
N ALA A 99 12.07 26.41 -4.13
CA ALA A 99 12.41 27.79 -4.41
C ALA A 99 12.67 28.59 -3.11
N HIS A 100 11.83 28.38 -2.08
CA HIS A 100 12.01 29.04 -0.79
C HIS A 100 13.26 28.54 -0.06
N LEU A 101 13.55 27.24 -0.14
CA LEU A 101 14.76 26.64 0.43
C LEU A 101 16.01 27.20 -0.22
N GLU A 102 16.04 27.31 -1.55
CA GLU A 102 17.16 27.90 -2.29
C GLU A 102 17.41 29.35 -1.86
N ALA A 103 16.36 30.18 -1.80
CA ALA A 103 16.46 31.56 -1.34
C ALA A 103 16.99 31.67 0.10
N ALA A 104 16.50 30.83 1.01
CA ALA A 104 16.95 30.82 2.41
C ALA A 104 18.43 30.42 2.55
N VAL A 105 18.87 29.43 1.78
CA VAL A 105 20.26 28.94 1.79
C VAL A 105 21.22 29.98 1.17
N MET A 106 20.78 30.72 0.16
CA MET A 106 21.54 31.86 -0.38
C MET A 106 21.63 33.00 0.64
N GLN A 107 20.51 33.37 1.27
CA GLN A 107 20.48 34.46 2.25
C GLN A 107 21.31 34.17 3.50
N SER A 108 21.40 32.91 3.93
CA SER A 108 22.22 32.50 5.07
C SER A 108 23.73 32.54 4.79
N GLY A 109 24.14 32.72 3.53
CA GLY A 109 25.54 32.68 3.10
C GLY A 109 26.11 31.26 2.95
N PHE A 110 25.30 30.21 3.12
CA PHE A 110 25.75 28.82 2.95
C PHE A 110 26.00 28.46 1.48
N LEU A 111 25.21 29.03 0.56
CA LEU A 111 25.36 28.86 -0.88
C LEU A 111 25.90 30.15 -1.52
N ASP A 112 27.13 30.09 -2.03
CA ASP A 112 27.70 31.14 -2.87
C ASP A 112 27.09 31.03 -4.29
N PRO A 113 26.37 32.06 -4.78
CA PRO A 113 25.79 32.06 -6.12
C PRO A 113 26.85 31.96 -7.23
N ALA A 114 28.08 32.42 -6.99
CA ALA A 114 29.18 32.31 -7.95
C ALA A 114 29.74 30.87 -8.04
N HIS A 115 29.53 30.06 -6.99
CA HIS A 115 30.02 28.68 -6.91
C HIS A 115 28.94 27.75 -6.33
N PRO A 116 27.83 27.50 -7.05
CA PRO A 116 26.62 26.92 -6.46
C PRO A 116 26.75 25.48 -5.91
N LYS A 117 27.91 24.82 -6.06
CA LYS A 117 28.14 23.40 -5.72
C LYS A 117 26.99 22.51 -6.27
N ARG A 118 26.98 21.22 -5.97
CA ARG A 118 25.83 20.34 -6.29
C ARG A 118 24.81 20.30 -5.16
N LEU A 119 24.62 21.42 -4.44
CA LEU A 119 23.85 21.45 -3.20
C LEU A 119 22.36 21.24 -3.46
N MET A 120 21.73 22.07 -4.30
CA MET A 120 20.30 21.97 -4.57
C MET A 120 19.89 20.60 -5.14
N PRO A 121 20.63 19.98 -6.10
CA PRO A 121 20.36 18.61 -6.52
C PRO A 121 20.43 17.57 -5.38
N ARG A 122 21.32 17.75 -4.39
CA ARG A 122 21.41 16.86 -3.22
C ARG A 122 20.24 17.05 -2.26
N LEU A 123 19.83 18.31 -2.02
CA LEU A 123 18.68 18.62 -1.18
C LEU A 123 17.38 18.10 -1.79
N ARG A 124 17.17 18.29 -3.09
CA ARG A 124 16.01 17.71 -3.79
C ARG A 124 15.97 16.19 -3.65
N ARG A 125 17.09 15.50 -3.95
CA ARG A 125 17.19 14.04 -3.74
C ARG A 125 16.96 13.59 -2.30
N LEU A 126 17.22 14.44 -1.30
CA LEU A 126 16.94 14.11 0.10
C LEU A 126 15.44 14.15 0.37
N PHE A 127 14.77 15.23 -0.01
CA PHE A 127 13.33 15.43 0.23
C PHE A 127 12.43 14.59 -0.70
N ASP A 128 12.87 14.30 -1.91
CA ASP A 128 12.14 13.44 -2.85
C ASP A 128 12.04 11.98 -2.35
N ARG A 129 12.89 11.55 -1.40
CA ARG A 129 12.83 10.19 -0.82
C ARG A 129 11.70 9.99 0.19
N ILE A 130 11.21 11.08 0.78
CA ILE A 130 10.30 11.02 1.93
C ILE A 130 8.85 11.40 1.59
N SER A 131 8.53 11.67 0.31
CA SER A 131 7.18 11.98 -0.16
C SER A 131 6.41 12.94 0.76
N LEU A 132 6.97 14.15 0.94
CA LEU A 132 6.47 15.17 1.87
C LEU A 132 4.96 15.39 1.78
N GLU A 133 4.32 15.49 2.93
CA GLU A 133 2.91 15.87 3.07
C GLU A 133 2.72 17.39 2.93
N ARG A 134 1.49 17.83 2.63
CA ARG A 134 1.17 19.27 2.52
C ARG A 134 1.52 20.05 3.79
N ASP A 135 1.22 19.47 4.94
CA ASP A 135 1.45 20.09 6.24
C ASP A 135 2.94 20.18 6.56
N GLU A 136 3.73 19.17 6.20
CA GLU A 136 5.19 19.21 6.33
C GLU A 136 5.79 20.29 5.43
N VAL A 137 5.32 20.41 4.18
CA VAL A 137 5.75 21.50 3.29
C VAL A 137 5.41 22.87 3.89
N SER A 138 4.21 23.03 4.44
CA SER A 138 3.78 24.26 5.10
C SER A 138 4.68 24.60 6.30
N LEU A 139 4.95 23.60 7.16
CA LEU A 139 5.81 23.70 8.33
C LEU A 139 7.24 24.09 7.93
N LEU A 140 7.85 23.38 6.98
CA LEU A 140 9.20 23.65 6.49
C LEU A 140 9.30 25.06 5.89
N ARG A 141 8.32 25.47 5.08
CA ARG A 141 8.28 26.85 4.55
C ARG A 141 8.10 27.88 5.66
N GLY A 142 7.34 27.57 6.71
CA GLY A 142 7.22 28.40 7.92
C GLY A 142 8.56 28.56 8.65
N MET A 143 9.31 27.47 8.83
CA MET A 143 10.65 27.49 9.42
C MET A 143 11.62 28.34 8.60
N LEU A 144 11.66 28.15 7.27
CA LEU A 144 12.51 28.95 6.37
C LEU A 144 12.17 30.44 6.47
N LYS A 145 10.88 30.80 6.49
CA LYS A 145 10.44 32.19 6.67
C LYS A 145 10.93 32.78 8.00
N ALA A 146 10.93 31.99 9.07
CA ALA A 146 11.43 32.43 10.37
C ALA A 146 12.95 32.67 10.35
N PHE A 147 13.72 31.77 9.72
CA PHE A 147 15.18 31.92 9.59
C PHE A 147 15.60 33.11 8.72
N MET A 148 14.78 33.48 7.73
CA MET A 148 15.04 34.60 6.83
C MET A 148 14.71 35.99 7.43
N LYS A 149 14.02 36.05 8.58
CA LYS A 149 13.76 37.32 9.27
C LYS A 149 15.07 37.88 9.87
N PRO A 150 15.45 39.13 9.58
CA PRO A 150 16.60 39.74 10.22
C PRO A 150 16.28 39.99 11.70
N GLY A 151 16.96 39.24 12.58
CA GLY A 151 16.95 39.45 14.03
C GLY A 151 16.36 38.30 14.84
N ASN A 152 17.22 37.38 15.24
CA ASN A 152 17.64 37.31 16.63
C ASN A 152 19.08 36.80 16.63
N LYS A 153 20.00 37.61 17.18
CA LYS A 153 21.27 37.08 17.64
C LYS A 153 20.92 35.99 18.64
N VAL A 154 21.20 34.75 18.28
CA VAL A 154 21.35 33.70 19.29
C VAL A 154 22.72 33.98 19.87
N ASP A 155 22.74 34.51 21.09
CA ASP A 155 23.95 34.65 21.89
C ASP A 155 24.60 33.28 22.12
#